data_AF-A0A2V7II26-F1
#
_entry.id   AF-A0A2V7II26-F1
#
_cell.length_a   1.000
_cell.length_b   1.000
_cell.length_c   1.000
_cell.angle_alpha   90.00
_cell.angle_beta   90.00
_cell.angle_gamma   90.00
#
_symmetry.space_group_name_H-M   'P 1'
#
loop_
_entity.id
_entity.type
_entity.pdbx_description
1 polymer ?
#
loop_
_entity_poly.entity_id
_entity_poly.type
_entity_poly.pdbx_seq_one_letter_code
_entity_poly.pdbx_strand_id
1 'polypeptide(L)' 'MRPTTLEEFLGQEHLLGSGKALGELIRRGDVGSCIFWGPPGSGKTTLARLVANYTARHFEP' A
#
# COMPACT_ATOMS: atom_id res chain seq x y z
N MET A 1 -14.70 -6.50 -1.99
CA MET A 1 -14.25 -6.09 -0.64
C MET A 1 -12.97 -5.26 -0.81
N ARG A 2 -12.68 -4.26 0.04
CA ARG A 2 -11.37 -3.57 -0.01
C ARG A 2 -10.36 -4.37 0.81
N PRO A 3 -9.14 -4.62 0.32
CA PRO A 3 -8.11 -5.34 1.05
C PRO A 3 -7.73 -4.63 2.35
N THR A 4 -7.30 -5.44 3.31
CA THR A 4 -6.87 -5.06 4.67
C THR A 4 -5.39 -5.38 4.90
N THR A 5 -4.81 -6.27 4.09
CA THR A 5 -3.39 -6.61 4.05
C THR A 5 -2.81 -6.36 2.65
N LEU A 6 -1.47 -6.35 2.54
CA LEU A 6 -0.80 -6.27 1.25
C LEU A 6 -1.00 -7.56 0.42
N GLU A 7 -1.17 -8.70 1.07
CA GLU A 7 -1.35 -10.00 0.42
C GLU A 7 -2.73 -10.13 -0.23
N GLU A 8 -3.72 -9.38 0.24
CA GLU A 8 -5.04 -9.25 -0.38
C GLU A 8 -5.05 -8.23 -1.54
N PHE A 9 -3.99 -7.43 -1.70
CA PHE A 9 -3.89 -6.47 -2.78
C PHE A 9 -3.49 -7.17 -4.07
N LEU A 10 -4.45 -7.30 -5.00
CA LEU A 10 -4.23 -8.00 -6.26
C LEU A 10 -3.38 -7.17 -7.23
N GLY A 11 -2.34 -7.80 -7.78
CA GLY A 11 -1.39 -7.17 -8.69
C GLY A 11 -0.29 -6.38 -7.96
N GLN A 12 0.62 -5.80 -8.74
CA GLN A 12 1.76 -5.04 -8.21
C GLN A 12 2.77 -5.87 -7.39
N GLU A 13 2.85 -7.19 -7.62
CA GLU A 13 3.77 -8.11 -6.94
C GLU A 13 5.24 -7.70 -7.11
N HIS A 14 5.56 -7.05 -8.24
CA HIS A 14 6.88 -6.51 -8.51
C HIS A 14 7.28 -5.34 -7.58
N LEU A 15 6.30 -4.64 -6.98
CA LEU A 15 6.50 -3.53 -6.05
C LEU A 15 6.22 -3.91 -4.59
N LEU A 16 5.16 -4.69 -4.35
CA LEU A 16 4.59 -4.96 -3.02
C LEU A 16 4.84 -6.39 -2.53
N GLY A 17 5.36 -7.27 -3.40
CA GLY A 17 5.66 -8.65 -3.06
C GLY A 17 6.64 -8.79 -1.90
N SER A 18 6.72 -10.00 -1.34
CA SER A 18 7.71 -10.31 -0.30
C SER A 18 9.13 -9.99 -0.77
N GLY A 19 9.91 -9.30 0.07
CA GLY A 19 11.28 -8.90 -0.25
C GLY A 19 11.41 -7.72 -1.22
N LYS A 20 10.30 -7.11 -1.67
CA LYS A 20 10.34 -5.87 -2.45
C LYS A 20 10.45 -4.67 -1.53
N ALA A 21 11.31 -3.70 -1.89
CA ALA A 21 11.65 -2.57 -1.03
C ALA A 21 10.41 -1.81 -0.52
N LEU A 22 9.48 -1.45 -1.41
CA LEU A 22 8.26 -0.73 -1.01
C LEU A 22 7.35 -1.61 -0.14
N GLY A 23 7.13 -2.87 -0.53
CA GLY A 23 6.36 -3.82 0.28
C GLY A 23 6.91 -3.99 1.69
N GLU A 24 8.23 -4.15 1.84
CA GLU A 24 8.90 -4.28 3.14
C GLU A 24 8.81 -3.00 3.98
N LEU A 25 8.99 -1.83 3.38
CA LEU A 25 8.83 -0.54 4.08
C LEU A 25 7.41 -0.36 4.61
N ILE A 26 6.41 -0.73 3.81
CA ILE A 26 5.01 -0.68 4.24
C ILE A 26 4.77 -1.68 5.37
N ARG A 27 5.19 -2.95 5.24
CA ARG A 27 5.01 -3.98 6.30
C ARG A 27 5.62 -3.57 7.63
N ARG A 28 6.75 -2.86 7.61
CA ARG A 28 7.44 -2.37 8.81
C ARG A 28 6.81 -1.11 9.42
N GLY A 29 5.95 -0.42 8.68
CA GLY A 29 5.41 0.89 9.11
C GLY A 29 6.39 2.06 8.94
N ASP A 30 7.49 1.85 8.22
CA ASP A 30 8.58 2.83 8.06
C ASP A 30 8.48 3.63 6.75
N VAL A 31 7.35 3.52 6.04
CA VAL A 31 7.16 4.22 4.78
C VAL A 31 6.99 5.73 4.99
N GLY A 32 7.83 6.51 4.31
CA GLY A 32 7.76 7.96 4.28
C GLY A 32 6.68 8.50 3.32
N SER A 33 6.77 9.79 3.00
CA SER A 33 5.88 10.43 2.01
C SER A 33 6.03 9.76 0.65
N CYS A 34 4.90 9.37 0.05
CA CYS A 34 4.85 8.70 -1.25
C CYS A 34 3.78 9.33 -2.15
N ILE A 35 4.02 9.37 -3.46
CA ILE A 35 3.02 9.72 -4.47
C ILE A 35 2.70 8.45 -5.26
N PHE A 36 1.43 8.02 -5.24
CA PHE A 36 0.96 6.91 -6.07
C PHE A 36 0.34 7.46 -7.36
N TRP A 37 0.89 7.10 -8.51
CA TRP A 37 0.43 7.56 -9.82
C TRP A 37 0.01 6.38 -10.71
N GLY A 38 -1.05 6.56 -11.50
CA GLY A 38 -1.57 5.53 -12.39
C GLY A 38 -3.03 5.79 -12.80
N PRO A 39 -3.56 5.01 -13.74
CA PRO A 39 -4.92 5.18 -14.29
C PRO A 39 -6.03 5.02 -13.23
N PRO A 40 -7.25 5.51 -13.48
CA PRO A 40 -8.39 5.28 -12.58
C PRO A 40 -8.60 3.77 -12.35
N GLY A 41 -8.97 3.38 -11.14
CA GLY A 41 -9.14 1.98 -10.77
C GLY A 41 -7.85 1.20 -10.44
N SER A 42 -6.66 1.81 -10.57
CA SER A 42 -5.38 1.13 -10.28
C SER A 42 -5.08 0.84 -8.80
N GLY A 43 -6.03 1.09 -7.89
CA GLY A 43 -5.88 0.77 -6.46
C GLY A 43 -5.12 1.80 -5.61
N LYS A 44 -4.81 3.01 -6.09
CA LYS A 44 -4.07 4.04 -5.34
C LYS A 44 -4.66 4.36 -3.96
N THR A 45 -5.96 4.66 -3.90
CA THR A 45 -6.67 4.98 -2.66
C THR A 45 -6.69 3.78 -1.71
N THR A 46 -6.82 2.57 -2.27
CA THR A 46 -6.75 1.33 -1.50
C THR A 46 -5.35 1.12 -0.91
N LEU A 47 -4.29 1.37 -1.68
CA LEU A 47 -2.91 1.26 -1.22
C LEU A 47 -2.59 2.31 -0.16
N ALA A 48 -3.05 3.55 -0.32
CA ALA A 48 -2.91 4.60 0.70
C ALA A 48 -3.60 4.22 2.02
N ARG A 49 -4.77 3.57 1.95
CA ARG A 49 -5.46 3.06 3.13
C ARG A 49 -4.70 1.92 3.81
N LEU A 50 -4.10 1.01 3.04
CA LEU A 50 -3.23 -0.03 3.58
C LEU A 50 -2.01 0.59 4.27
N VAL A 51 -1.34 1.56 3.64
CA VAL A 51 -0.22 2.29 4.24
C VAL A 51 -0.60 2.91 5.58
N ALA A 52 -1.75 3.57 5.67
CA ALA A 52 -2.25 4.13 6.92
C ALA A 52 -2.45 3.04 8.00
N ASN A 53 -2.99 1.88 7.63
CA ASN A 53 -3.15 0.73 8.53
C ASN A 53 -1.80 0.23 9.08
N TYR A 54 -0.81 -0.01 8.21
CA TYR A 54 0.50 -0.50 8.63
C TYR A 54 1.33 0.53 9.41
N THR A 55 1.13 1.83 9.14
CA THR A 55 1.82 2.92 9.86
C THR A 55 1.09 3.35 11.15
N ALA A 56 -0.05 2.73 11.47
CA ALA A 56 -0.95 3.14 12.55
C ALA A 56 -1.35 4.63 12.49
N ARG A 57 -1.59 5.14 11.27
CA ARG A 57 -1.97 6.53 10.99
C ARG A 57 -3.43 6.63 10.53
N HIS A 58 -4.01 7.82 10.65
CA HIS A 58 -5.33 8.13 10.12
C HIS A 58 -5.31 8.18 8.58
N PHE A 59 -6.33 7.61 7.94
CA PHE A 59 -6.54 7.72 6.49
C PHE A 59 -7.61 8.78 6.20
N GLU A 60 -7.24 9.81 5.44
CA GLU A 60 -8.16 10.86 4.97
C GLU A 60 -8.33 10.75 3.44
N PRO A 61 -9.56 10.65 2.89
CA PRO A 61 -9.81 10.41 1.47
C PRO A 61 -9.66 11.62 0.56
#